data_AF-A0A352CN48-F1
#
_entry.id   AF-A0A352CN48-F1
#
_cell.length_a   1.000
_cell.length_b   1.000
_cell.length_c   1.000
_cell.angle_alpha   90.00
_cell.angle_beta   90.00
_cell.angle_gamma   90.00
#
_symmetry.space_group_name_H-M   'P 1'
#
loop_
_entity.id
_entity.type
_entity.pdbx_description
1 polymer ?
#
loop_
_entity_poly.entity_id
_entity_poly.type
_entity_poly.pdbx_seq_one_letter_code
_entity_poly.pdbx_strand_id
1 'polypeptide(L)'
;MKAQQARGADFESGGMIRRAKAMVPLLVPLFVSAFRRANDLALAMEARCYNGGEGRTKMKPLEYKPWDFRAYIILFCYLALVILLALMDIRIPV
;
A
#
# COMPACT_ATOMS: atom_id res chain seq x y z
N MET A 1 -2.01 -19.95 -9.45
CA MET A 1 -3.34 -20.42 -9.89
C MET A 1 -3.25 -21.55 -10.91
N LYS A 2 -2.60 -21.35 -12.06
CA LYS A 2 -2.43 -22.37 -13.11
C LYS A 2 -1.96 -23.74 -12.61
N ALA A 3 -1.01 -23.79 -11.67
CA ALA A 3 -0.53 -25.04 -11.09
C ALA A 3 -1.59 -25.83 -10.29
N GLN A 4 -2.52 -25.13 -9.62
CA GLN A 4 -3.64 -25.78 -8.92
C GLN A 4 -4.78 -26.11 -9.90
N GLN A 5 -5.03 -25.27 -10.91
CA GLN A 5 -5.97 -25.56 -12.00
C GLN A 5 -5.56 -26.83 -12.78
N ALA A 6 -4.27 -26.99 -13.07
CA ALA A 6 -3.72 -28.20 -13.68
C ALA A 6 -3.85 -29.46 -12.80
N ARG A 7 -4.01 -29.28 -11.48
CA ARG A 7 -4.28 -30.36 -10.50
C ARG A 7 -5.78 -30.57 -10.26
N GLY A 8 -6.64 -29.97 -11.08
CA GLY A 8 -8.10 -30.14 -11.02
C GLY A 8 -8.82 -29.20 -10.05
N ALA A 9 -8.15 -28.18 -9.51
CA ALA A 9 -8.83 -27.17 -8.70
C ALA A 9 -9.61 -26.19 -9.60
N ASP A 10 -10.93 -26.20 -9.45
CA ASP A 10 -11.83 -25.27 -10.13
C ASP A 10 -12.11 -24.05 -9.24
N PHE A 11 -11.69 -22.87 -9.72
CA PHE A 11 -11.84 -21.59 -9.03
C PHE A 11 -12.98 -20.74 -9.62
N GLU A 12 -13.54 -21.15 -10.76
CA GLU A 12 -14.48 -20.34 -11.55
C GLU A 12 -15.91 -20.87 -11.48
N SER A 13 -16.14 -22.16 -11.18
CA SER A 13 -17.50 -22.69 -11.03
C SER A 13 -18.06 -22.60 -9.60
N GLY A 14 -19.40 -22.55 -9.51
CA GLY A 14 -20.15 -22.54 -8.24
C GLY A 14 -20.42 -21.16 -7.63
N GLY A 15 -21.19 -21.14 -6.54
CA GLY A 15 -21.54 -19.92 -5.80
C GLY A 15 -20.38 -19.32 -4.99
N MET A 16 -20.58 -18.11 -4.46
CA MET A 16 -19.54 -17.32 -3.78
C MET A 16 -18.81 -18.06 -2.66
N ILE A 17 -19.53 -18.82 -1.81
CA ILE A 17 -18.96 -19.59 -0.70
C ILE A 17 -18.04 -20.72 -1.20
N ARG A 18 -18.43 -21.38 -2.30
CA ARG A 18 -17.64 -22.49 -2.88
C ARG A 18 -16.35 -21.97 -3.51
N ARG A 19 -16.43 -20.84 -4.22
CA ARG A 19 -15.24 -20.16 -4.77
C ARG A 19 -14.27 -19.70 -3.68
N ALA A 20 -14.77 -19.14 -2.58
CA ALA A 20 -13.92 -18.74 -1.45
C ALA A 20 -13.16 -19.94 -0.84
N LYS A 21 -13.85 -21.08 -0.62
CA LYS A 21 -13.21 -22.31 -0.14
C LYS A 21 -12.19 -22.86 -1.14
N ALA A 22 -12.46 -22.76 -2.44
CA ALA A 22 -11.54 -23.20 -3.49
C ALA A 22 -10.22 -22.42 -3.49
N MET A 23 -10.14 -21.22 -2.88
CA MET A 23 -8.89 -20.45 -2.79
C MET A 23 -7.91 -20.97 -1.73
N VAL A 24 -8.35 -21.77 -0.76
CA VAL A 24 -7.49 -22.24 0.36
C VAL A 24 -6.23 -22.99 -0.12
N PRO A 25 -6.30 -23.92 -1.09
CA PRO A 25 -5.13 -24.62 -1.64
C PRO A 25 -4.17 -23.72 -2.41
N LEU A 26 -4.60 -22.53 -2.82
CA LEU A 26 -3.72 -21.52 -3.41
C LEU A 26 -3.04 -20.69 -2.32
N LEU A 27 -3.78 -20.35 -1.27
CA LEU A 27 -3.33 -19.46 -0.20
C LEU A 27 -2.17 -20.07 0.59
N VAL A 28 -2.30 -21.32 1.05
CA VAL A 28 -1.27 -22.02 1.85
C VAL A 28 0.11 -22.03 1.17
N PRO A 29 0.27 -22.50 -0.09
CA PRO A 29 1.59 -22.52 -0.73
C PRO A 29 2.13 -21.12 -1.03
N LEU A 30 1.27 -20.13 -1.29
CA LEU A 30 1.71 -18.74 -1.45
C LEU A 30 2.28 -18.18 -0.14
N PHE A 31 1.64 -18.46 0.99
CA PHE A 31 2.16 -18.06 2.30
C PHE A 31 3.50 -18.70 2.61
N VAL A 32 3.62 -20.02 2.44
CA VAL A 32 4.89 -20.74 2.64
C VAL A 32 5.99 -20.19 1.73
N SER A 33 5.67 -19.92 0.46
CA SER A 33 6.62 -19.33 -0.48
C SER A 33 7.02 -17.90 -0.10
N ALA A 34 6.11 -17.10 0.43
CA ALA A 34 6.39 -15.73 0.85
C ALA A 34 7.31 -15.72 2.08
N PHE A 35 7.06 -16.59 3.07
CA PHE A 35 7.93 -16.73 4.24
C PHE A 35 9.32 -17.22 3.88
N ARG A 36 9.43 -18.22 2.99
CA ARG A 36 10.74 -18.66 2.49
C ARG A 36 11.51 -17.50 1.86
N ARG A 37 10.86 -16.73 0.98
CA ARG A 37 11.47 -15.56 0.35
C ARG A 37 11.87 -14.49 1.38
N ALA A 38 11.05 -14.26 2.39
CA ALA A 38 11.37 -13.31 3.47
C ALA A 38 12.61 -13.76 4.25
N ASN A 39 12.73 -15.06 4.54
CA ASN A 39 13.90 -15.61 5.23
C ASN A 39 15.17 -15.51 4.37
N ASP A 40 15.09 -15.88 3.09
CA ASP A 40 16.22 -15.76 2.16
C ASP A 40 16.66 -14.29 2.00
N LEU A 41 15.70 -13.36 1.97
CA LEU A 41 15.97 -11.93 1.93
C LEU A 41 16.62 -11.45 3.23
N ALA A 42 16.13 -11.86 4.40
CA ALA A 42 16.71 -11.49 5.69
C ALA A 42 18.17 -11.97 5.79
N LEU A 43 18.44 -13.23 5.44
CA LEU A 43 19.80 -13.78 5.41
C LEU A 43 20.70 -13.01 4.44
N ALA A 44 20.19 -12.65 3.25
CA ALA A 44 20.94 -11.84 2.28
C ALA A 44 21.18 -10.41 2.78
N MET A 45 20.28 -9.84 3.57
CA MET A 45 20.44 -8.54 4.21
C MET A 45 21.55 -8.60 5.27
N GLU A 46 21.52 -9.60 6.15
CA GLU A 46 22.55 -9.83 7.17
C GLU A 46 23.94 -10.09 6.55
N ALA A 47 24.00 -10.88 5.48
CA ALA A 47 25.24 -11.14 4.74
C ALA A 47 25.84 -9.86 4.11
N ARG A 48 25.01 -8.84 3.85
CA ARG A 48 25.42 -7.50 3.41
C ARG A 48 25.63 -6.53 4.57
N CYS A 49 25.74 -7.05 5.79
CA CYS A 49 25.89 -6.29 7.04
C CYS A 49 24.78 -5.24 7.23
N TYR A 50 23.58 -5.53 6.73
CA TYR A 50 22.44 -4.64 6.92
C TYR A 50 21.86 -4.84 8.31
N ASN A 51 22.20 -3.94 9.22
CA ASN A 51 21.76 -4.03 10.62
C ASN A 51 20.51 -3.18 10.92
N GLY A 52 20.00 -2.44 9.93
CA GLY A 52 18.97 -1.41 10.16
C GLY A 52 19.48 -0.28 11.07
N GLY A 53 18.71 0.79 11.24
CA GLY A 53 19.02 1.85 12.22
C GLY A 53 19.53 3.18 11.65
N GLU A 54 19.93 4.04 12.59
CA GLU A 54 20.42 5.41 12.37
C GLU A 54 21.75 5.45 11.60
N GLY A 55 22.05 6.58 10.96
CA GLY A 55 23.31 6.75 10.20
C GLY A 55 23.29 6.20 8.77
N ARG A 56 22.13 5.78 8.26
CA ARG A 56 22.00 5.27 6.88
C ARG A 56 21.73 6.37 5.86
N THR A 57 22.39 6.29 4.72
CA THR A 57 22.12 7.17 3.57
C THR A 57 20.96 6.61 2.73
N LYS A 58 20.18 7.51 2.13
CA LYS A 58 19.06 7.15 1.26
C LYS A 58 19.55 7.13 -0.19
N MET A 59 19.51 5.97 -0.85
CA MET A 59 19.85 5.86 -2.28
C MET A 59 18.84 6.61 -3.16
N LYS A 60 17.57 6.70 -2.73
CA LYS A 60 16.49 7.42 -3.39
C LYS A 60 15.88 8.44 -2.43
N PRO A 61 16.51 9.61 -2.26
CA PRO A 61 15.93 10.68 -1.45
C PRO A 61 14.64 11.19 -2.10
N LEU A 62 13.71 11.68 -1.27
CA LEU A 62 12.52 12.37 -1.75
C LEU A 62 12.92 13.81 -2.09
N GLU A 63 12.64 14.23 -3.31
CA GLU A 63 12.90 15.57 -3.81
C GLU A 63 11.58 16.28 -4.07
N TYR A 64 11.46 17.50 -3.56
CA TYR A 64 10.30 18.35 -3.84
C TYR A 64 10.26 18.71 -5.31
N LYS A 65 9.09 18.50 -5.92
CA LYS A 65 8.82 18.87 -7.30
C LYS A 65 7.95 20.12 -7.35
N PRO A 66 7.96 20.85 -8.47
CA PRO A 66 7.08 22.01 -8.66
C PRO A 66 5.58 21.72 -8.46
N TRP A 67 5.17 20.46 -8.66
CA TRP A 67 3.80 20.01 -8.42
C TRP A 67 3.41 20.00 -6.95
N ASP A 68 4.35 19.71 -6.04
CA ASP A 68 4.09 19.75 -4.60
C ASP A 68 3.79 21.17 -4.14
N PHE A 69 4.51 22.16 -4.70
CA PHE A 69 4.25 23.57 -4.43
C PHE A 69 2.87 24.01 -4.93
N ARG A 70 2.48 23.59 -6.15
CA ARG A 70 1.13 23.87 -6.68
C ARG A 70 0.05 23.22 -5.81
N ALA A 71 0.26 21.99 -5.34
CA ALA A 71 -0.66 21.32 -4.44
C ALA A 71 -0.84 22.09 -3.13
N TYR A 72 0.25 22.62 -2.55
CA TYR A 72 0.17 23.47 -1.36
C TYR A 72 -0.61 24.76 -1.59
N ILE A 73 -0.40 25.44 -2.73
CA ILE A 73 -1.16 26.66 -3.07
C ILE A 73 -2.65 26.35 -3.16
N ILE A 74 -3.02 25.30 -3.90
CA ILE A 74 -4.43 24.91 -4.08
C ILE A 74 -5.07 24.58 -2.72
N LEU A 75 -4.37 23.82 -1.89
CA LEU A 75 -4.83 23.47 -0.54
C LEU A 75 -5.04 24.73 0.32
N PHE A 76 -4.09 25.66 0.29
CA PHE A 76 -4.16 26.89 1.09
C PHE A 76 -5.30 27.80 0.61
N CYS A 77 -5.47 27.96 -0.71
CA CYS A 77 -6.58 28.70 -1.29
C CYS A 77 -7.94 28.08 -0.94
N TYR A 78 -8.05 26.75 -1.01
CA TYR A 78 -9.27 26.04 -0.61
C TYR A 78 -9.59 26.26 0.87
N LEU A 79 -8.60 26.13 1.75
CA LEU A 79 -8.78 26.31 3.18
C LEU A 79 -9.13 27.76 3.53
N ALA A 80 -8.49 28.74 2.88
CA ALA A 80 -8.82 30.16 3.02
C ALA A 80 -10.25 30.46 2.58
N LEU A 81 -10.70 29.89 1.46
CA LEU A 81 -12.08 30.03 0.98
C LEU A 81 -13.08 29.48 2.00
N VAL A 82 -12.84 28.28 2.52
CA VAL A 82 -13.72 27.64 3.51
C VAL A 82 -13.81 28.48 4.79
N ILE A 83 -12.67 28.99 5.29
CA ILE A 83 -12.66 29.85 6.48
C ILE A 83 -13.40 31.16 6.20
N LEU A 84 -13.17 31.77 5.04
CA LEU A 84 -13.82 33.04 4.69
C LEU A 84 -15.35 32.86 4.63
N LEU A 85 -15.83 31.79 3.99
CA LEU A 85 -17.25 31.45 3.98
C LEU A 85 -17.80 31.20 5.39
N ALA A 86 -17.08 30.46 6.23
CA ALA A 86 -17.50 30.22 7.62
C ALA A 86 -17.53 31.51 8.46
N LEU A 87 -16.58 32.43 8.26
CA LEU A 87 -16.58 33.73 8.94
C LEU A 87 -17.70 34.64 8.44
N MET A 88 -18.02 34.61 7.15
CA MET A 88 -19.17 35.34 6.59
C MET A 88 -20.49 34.81 7.14
N ASP A 89 -20.63 33.48 7.25
CA ASP A 89 -21.81 32.82 7.83
C ASP A 89 -21.99 33.17 9.32
N ILE A 90 -20.89 33.19 10.11
CA ILE A 90 -20.92 33.63 11.52
C ILE A 90 -21.23 35.13 11.66
N ARG A 91 -20.78 35.96 10.70
CA ARG A 91 -20.92 37.43 10.77
C ARG A 91 -22.30 37.92 10.34
N ILE A 92 -23.06 37.11 9.60
CA ILE A 92 -24.48 37.37 9.26
C ILE A 92 -25.34 36.43 10.11
N PRO A 93 -25.49 36.67 11.43
CA PRO A 93 -26.56 36.03 12.16
C PRO A 93 -27.86 36.68 11.66
N VAL A 94 -28.78 35.85 11.16
CA VAL A 94 -30.19 36.23 11.00
C VAL A 94 -30.73 36.72 12.34
#